data_AF-A0A9W7DK80-F1
#
_entry.id   AF-A0A9W7DK80-F1
#
_cell.length_a   1.000
_cell.length_b   1.000
_cell.length_c   1.000
_cell.angle_alpha   90.00
_cell.angle_beta   90.00
_cell.angle_gamma   90.00
#
_symmetry.space_group_name_H-M   'P 1'
#
loop_
_entity.id
_entity.type
_entity.pdbx_description
1 polymer ?
#
loop_
_entity_poly.entity_id
_entity_poly.type
_entity_poly.pdbx_seq_one_letter_code
_entity_poly.pdbx_strand_id
1 'polypeptide(L)'
;MIIEVHQSLSVCLSLLQLVSAWSPTDSYAPGEVDCPAYLEDKKYDSDDHKGFTRAANGISEAEQNWMASRDEITLENLKWYLQVSNMTDFNTDDYLKNITDNNATHIPRIGLVFSGGGYRAMLNAAGEISGLDNRTRGCTEHGLPILQAASYISGLSGGSWFLSTLLFNNWTSVQDIVDQNGKDDAIWDLEHSIISPGGIDLIKSISVWNDIGDDLDDKKDAGFQISLTDPWGRALSHQFFPTLSDYGASMTFTSLRDFPAFSNHEMPFPIVVAQGRAPGTVVLNLNSTLFEINAYELGSWDPSLYAFADLKYIGTNVTNGFPNNDGKCIAGLDNTGFIFGTSSTLFNEGLLELNTTSLPSVVQDLISDFLENVSKEDNDIAEYYPNPFYKTEWADVDSIVEDTSLYLVDGGEDLENIPLVPLIQSEREVDFIMAYDNSMDTLQGWPNGVSIQSQLSSVVILPI
;
A
#
# COMPACT_ATOMS: atom_id res chain seq x y z
N MET A 1 57.89 6.84 -35.97
CA MET A 1 56.99 6.22 -34.97
C MET A 1 56.27 7.39 -34.32
N ILE A 2 55.08 7.79 -34.79
CA ILE A 2 53.78 7.08 -34.67
C ILE A 2 53.59 6.78 -33.16
N ILE A 3 52.70 7.43 -32.41
CA ILE A 3 51.24 7.44 -32.56
C ILE A 3 50.65 8.72 -31.93
N GLU A 4 49.65 9.27 -32.62
CA GLU A 4 48.71 10.31 -32.18
C GLU A 4 47.84 9.84 -31.01
N VAL A 5 47.54 10.73 -30.07
CA VAL A 5 46.34 10.60 -29.22
C VAL A 5 45.49 11.84 -29.49
N HIS A 6 44.54 11.67 -30.42
CA HIS A 6 43.35 12.50 -30.53
C HIS A 6 42.17 11.76 -29.92
N GLN A 7 41.14 12.54 -29.56
CA GLN A 7 39.82 12.19 -29.03
C GLN A 7 39.69 12.20 -27.50
N SER A 8 38.64 12.76 -26.90
CA SER A 8 37.56 13.66 -27.36
C SER A 8 36.93 14.21 -26.09
N LEU A 9 36.68 15.51 -26.08
CA LEU A 9 35.90 16.22 -25.06
C LEU A 9 34.42 15.90 -25.32
N SER A 10 33.80 15.03 -24.51
CA SER A 10 32.34 14.91 -24.38
C SER A 10 32.02 14.16 -23.10
N VAL A 11 31.98 14.88 -21.99
CA VAL A 11 31.26 14.45 -20.79
C VAL A 11 29.91 15.17 -20.87
N CYS A 12 28.92 14.53 -21.49
CA CYS A 12 27.53 14.90 -21.26
C CYS A 12 27.24 14.63 -19.78
N LEU A 13 27.08 15.69 -18.99
CA LEU A 13 26.35 15.60 -17.73
C LEU A 13 24.91 15.25 -18.07
N SER A 14 24.57 13.97 -18.05
CA SER A 14 23.23 13.52 -17.71
C SER A 14 23.04 13.79 -16.22
N LEU A 15 22.57 14.99 -15.88
CA LEU A 15 21.91 15.23 -14.60
C LEU A 15 20.68 14.32 -14.59
N LEU A 16 20.81 13.16 -13.96
CA LEU A 16 19.66 12.46 -13.40
C LEU A 16 18.93 13.49 -12.55
N GLN A 17 17.76 13.94 -13.01
CA GLN A 17 16.81 14.58 -12.13
C GLN A 17 16.44 13.52 -11.11
N LEU A 18 17.09 13.57 -9.95
CA LEU A 18 16.52 13.05 -8.71
C LEU A 18 15.26 13.87 -8.49
N VAL A 19 14.16 13.45 -9.10
CA VAL A 19 12.83 13.94 -8.75
C VAL A 19 12.68 13.56 -7.29
N SER A 20 12.46 14.56 -6.42
CA SER A 20 12.17 14.30 -5.01
C SER A 20 11.07 13.25 -4.93
N ALA A 21 11.32 12.18 -4.17
CA ALA A 21 10.41 11.05 -3.95
C ALA A 21 9.11 11.47 -3.25
N TRP A 22 9.11 12.65 -2.66
CA TRP A 22 8.03 13.27 -1.91
C TRP A 22 7.04 13.97 -2.83
N SER A 23 5.89 14.36 -2.28
CA SER A 23 4.91 15.19 -2.97
C SER A 23 5.59 16.39 -3.64
N PRO A 24 5.26 16.72 -4.89
CA PRO A 24 5.90 17.83 -5.61
C PRO A 24 5.64 19.21 -4.97
N THR A 25 4.65 19.30 -4.09
CA THR A 25 4.29 20.50 -3.32
C THR A 25 5.00 20.59 -1.97
N ASP A 26 5.71 19.54 -1.54
CA ASP A 26 6.24 19.38 -0.18
C ASP A 26 5.14 19.48 0.90
N SER A 27 3.90 19.11 0.55
CA SER A 27 2.75 19.04 1.47
C SER A 27 1.78 17.92 1.08
N TYR A 28 0.64 17.82 1.79
CA TYR A 28 -0.43 16.86 1.48
C TYR A 28 -1.10 17.12 0.11
N ALA A 29 -0.98 18.33 -0.43
CA ALA A 29 -1.56 18.69 -1.71
C ALA A 29 -0.88 17.96 -2.88
N PRO A 30 -1.61 17.31 -3.80
CA PRO A 30 -1.06 16.91 -5.08
C PRO A 30 -0.62 18.13 -5.90
N GLY A 31 0.33 17.96 -6.81
CA GLY A 31 0.88 19.07 -7.60
C GLY A 31 1.21 18.71 -9.03
N GLU A 32 1.29 19.76 -9.86
CA GLU A 32 1.66 19.65 -11.27
C GLU A 32 3.14 19.27 -11.42
N VAL A 33 3.39 18.27 -12.27
CA VAL A 33 4.71 17.85 -12.71
C VAL A 33 4.72 17.74 -14.24
N ASP A 34 5.92 17.74 -14.83
CA ASP A 34 6.04 17.43 -16.25
C ASP A 34 5.72 15.94 -16.48
N CYS A 35 4.88 15.65 -17.49
CA CYS A 35 4.59 14.28 -17.85
C CYS A 35 5.86 13.54 -18.28
N PRO A 36 5.98 12.24 -17.97
CA PRO A 36 7.21 11.52 -18.26
C PRO A 36 7.38 11.30 -19.76
N ALA A 37 8.62 11.49 -20.23
CA ALA A 37 8.98 11.33 -21.65
C ALA A 37 8.71 9.91 -22.20
N TYR A 38 8.54 8.91 -21.33
CA TYR A 38 8.22 7.55 -21.75
C TYR A 38 6.85 7.46 -22.45
N LEU A 39 5.92 8.39 -22.21
CA LEU A 39 4.61 8.41 -22.88
C LEU A 39 4.71 8.62 -24.40
N GLU A 40 5.83 9.15 -24.88
CA GLU A 40 6.09 9.30 -26.32
C GLU A 40 6.57 7.99 -26.98
N ASP A 41 6.97 6.99 -26.18
CA ASP A 41 7.39 5.68 -26.69
C ASP A 41 6.16 4.86 -27.09
N LYS A 42 6.24 4.26 -28.28
CA LYS A 42 5.22 3.36 -28.82
C LYS A 42 4.88 2.19 -27.91
N LYS A 43 5.78 1.80 -27.00
CA LYS A 43 5.47 0.73 -26.03
C LYS A 43 4.32 1.12 -25.09
N TYR A 44 4.09 2.41 -24.86
CA TYR A 44 2.98 2.94 -24.05
C TYR A 44 1.71 3.23 -24.90
N ASP A 45 1.69 2.83 -26.17
CA ASP A 45 0.49 2.75 -27.00
C ASP A 45 0.49 1.44 -27.79
N SER A 46 0.09 0.37 -27.11
CA SER A 46 0.01 -1.00 -27.62
C SER A 46 -1.30 -1.67 -27.22
N ASP A 47 -1.51 -2.92 -27.60
CA ASP A 47 -2.76 -3.64 -27.26
C ASP A 47 -2.91 -3.87 -25.74
N ASP A 48 -1.78 -3.91 -25.01
CA ASP A 48 -1.74 -4.18 -23.56
C ASP A 48 -1.33 -2.93 -22.75
N HIS A 49 -1.16 -1.77 -23.39
CA HIS A 49 -0.72 -0.54 -22.73
C HIS A 49 -1.28 0.72 -23.41
N LYS A 50 -1.85 1.63 -22.61
CA LYS A 50 -2.41 2.92 -23.03
C LYS A 50 -1.97 4.01 -22.05
N GLY A 51 -0.95 4.78 -22.42
CA GLY A 51 -0.43 5.89 -21.62
C GLY A 51 0.04 5.45 -20.23
N PHE A 52 -0.70 5.82 -19.19
CA PHE A 52 -0.43 5.42 -17.80
C PHE A 52 -1.08 4.10 -17.38
N THR A 53 -1.93 3.51 -18.22
CA THR A 53 -2.64 2.27 -17.91
C THR A 53 -2.14 1.08 -18.72
N ARG A 54 -2.18 -0.11 -18.13
CA ARG A 54 -1.88 -1.38 -18.79
C ARG A 54 -2.92 -2.44 -18.45
N ALA A 55 -3.02 -3.45 -19.30
CA ALA A 55 -3.83 -4.64 -19.02
C ALA A 55 -3.27 -5.44 -17.82
N ALA A 56 -4.15 -6.11 -17.08
CA ALA A 56 -3.82 -7.01 -15.97
C ALA A 56 -3.43 -8.43 -16.43
N ASN A 57 -2.69 -8.56 -17.53
CA ASN A 57 -2.28 -9.84 -18.13
C ASN A 57 -0.84 -10.27 -17.73
N GLY A 58 -0.31 -9.65 -16.69
CA GLY A 58 1.08 -9.78 -16.24
C GLY A 58 1.38 -8.82 -15.09
N ILE A 59 2.46 -9.06 -14.35
CA ILE A 59 3.05 -8.05 -13.46
C ILE A 59 3.86 -7.03 -14.28
N SER A 60 4.01 -5.79 -13.78
CA SER A 60 4.72 -4.74 -14.52
C SER A 60 6.21 -5.03 -14.71
N GLU A 61 6.81 -4.41 -15.73
CA GLU A 61 8.26 -4.46 -15.96
C GLU A 61 9.05 -4.02 -14.71
N ALA A 62 8.51 -3.05 -13.95
CA ALA A 62 9.12 -2.58 -12.70
C ALA A 62 9.07 -3.65 -11.60
N GLU A 63 7.93 -4.30 -11.39
CA GLU A 63 7.79 -5.41 -10.43
C GLU A 63 8.68 -6.60 -10.84
N GLN A 64 8.70 -6.98 -12.11
CA GLN A 64 9.56 -8.07 -12.63
C GLN A 64 11.04 -7.81 -12.33
N ASN A 65 11.52 -6.59 -12.62
CA ASN A 65 12.92 -6.22 -12.39
C ASN A 65 13.28 -6.18 -10.90
N TRP A 66 12.38 -5.65 -10.06
CA TRP A 66 12.57 -5.61 -8.61
C TRP A 66 12.59 -7.03 -8.03
N MET A 67 11.68 -7.90 -8.47
CA MET A 67 11.59 -9.29 -8.03
C MET A 67 12.81 -10.11 -8.44
N ALA A 68 13.35 -9.91 -9.65
CA ALA A 68 14.58 -10.58 -10.08
C ALA A 68 15.77 -10.28 -9.14
N SER A 69 15.87 -9.04 -8.64
CA SER A 69 16.91 -8.66 -7.67
C SER A 69 16.61 -9.20 -6.27
N ARG A 70 15.34 -9.20 -5.85
CA ARG A 70 14.92 -9.79 -4.58
C ARG A 70 15.13 -11.30 -4.54
N ASP A 71 14.92 -12.00 -5.66
CA ASP A 71 15.05 -13.46 -5.74
C ASP A 71 16.48 -13.93 -5.42
N GLU A 72 17.51 -13.13 -5.74
CA GLU A 72 18.90 -13.41 -5.31
C GLU A 72 19.05 -13.37 -3.78
N ILE A 73 18.40 -12.39 -3.13
CA ILE A 73 18.42 -12.21 -1.68
C ILE A 73 17.60 -13.31 -0.98
N THR A 74 16.42 -13.63 -1.49
CA THR A 74 15.56 -14.67 -0.88
C THR A 74 16.20 -16.03 -0.98
N LEU A 75 16.90 -16.35 -2.08
CA LEU A 75 17.62 -17.60 -2.24
C LEU A 75 18.72 -17.78 -1.18
N GLU A 76 19.53 -16.75 -0.94
CA GLU A 76 20.58 -16.82 0.08
C GLU A 76 20.00 -16.94 1.50
N ASN A 77 18.92 -16.22 1.80
CA ASN A 77 18.25 -16.33 3.10
C ASN A 77 17.54 -17.68 3.27
N LEU A 78 16.98 -18.26 2.22
CA LEU A 78 16.39 -19.60 2.24
C LEU A 78 17.46 -20.67 2.49
N LYS A 79 18.64 -20.55 1.84
CA LYS A 79 19.79 -21.44 2.11
C LYS A 79 20.17 -21.40 3.58
N TRP A 80 20.35 -20.20 4.14
CA TRP A 80 20.67 -20.03 5.55
C TRP A 80 19.60 -20.63 6.46
N TYR A 81 18.32 -20.31 6.21
CA TYR A 81 17.19 -20.82 6.99
C TYR A 81 17.12 -22.35 7.00
N LEU A 82 17.27 -23.00 5.84
CA LEU A 82 17.27 -24.46 5.74
C LEU A 82 18.45 -25.11 6.48
N GLN A 83 19.62 -24.49 6.45
CA GLN A 83 20.79 -24.96 7.19
C GLN A 83 20.57 -24.89 8.71
N VAL A 84 20.01 -23.80 9.23
CA VAL A 84 19.76 -23.64 10.67
C VAL A 84 18.55 -24.44 11.16
N SER A 85 17.63 -24.81 10.27
CA SER A 85 16.47 -25.65 10.58
C SER A 85 16.84 -27.09 10.99
N ASN A 86 18.05 -27.55 10.67
CA ASN A 86 18.61 -28.85 11.08
C ASN A 86 17.65 -30.04 10.83
N MET A 87 17.03 -30.06 9.65
CA MET A 87 16.09 -31.11 9.24
C MET A 87 16.81 -32.45 9.10
N THR A 88 16.28 -33.51 9.72
CA THR A 88 16.90 -34.85 9.71
C THR A 88 16.32 -35.80 8.67
N ASP A 89 15.14 -35.49 8.14
CA ASP A 89 14.35 -36.31 7.21
C ASP A 89 14.28 -35.72 5.79
N PHE A 90 14.96 -34.59 5.54
CA PHE A 90 15.01 -33.91 4.25
C PHE A 90 16.45 -33.47 3.93
N ASN A 91 16.93 -33.78 2.72
CA ASN A 91 18.26 -33.35 2.28
C ASN A 91 18.19 -31.93 1.71
N THR A 92 18.40 -30.93 2.56
CA THR A 92 18.39 -29.51 2.20
C THR A 92 19.48 -29.17 1.18
N ASP A 93 20.66 -29.80 1.28
CA ASP A 93 21.78 -29.52 0.37
C ASP A 93 21.47 -30.00 -1.06
N ASP A 94 20.90 -31.20 -1.21
CA ASP A 94 20.48 -31.71 -2.52
C ASP A 94 19.35 -30.86 -3.11
N TYR A 95 18.40 -30.40 -2.28
CA TYR A 95 17.32 -29.51 -2.71
C TYR A 95 17.84 -28.17 -3.21
N LEU A 96 18.68 -27.50 -2.42
CA LEU A 96 19.31 -26.23 -2.78
C LEU A 96 20.18 -26.36 -4.03
N LYS A 97 20.93 -27.46 -4.15
CA LYS A 97 21.72 -27.78 -5.34
C LYS A 97 20.83 -27.97 -6.57
N ASN A 98 19.67 -28.61 -6.44
CA ASN A 98 18.74 -28.74 -7.55
C ASN A 98 18.15 -27.40 -7.98
N ILE A 99 17.93 -26.46 -7.04
CA ILE A 99 17.50 -25.09 -7.35
C ILE A 99 18.61 -24.36 -8.12
N THR A 100 19.86 -24.42 -7.65
CA THR A 100 20.97 -23.64 -8.22
C THR A 100 21.57 -24.22 -9.49
N ASP A 101 21.71 -25.55 -9.60
CA ASP A 101 22.50 -26.19 -10.66
C ASP A 101 21.70 -26.51 -11.91
N ASN A 102 20.39 -26.72 -11.79
CA ASN A 102 19.56 -27.13 -12.92
C ASN A 102 19.01 -25.94 -13.72
N ASN A 103 19.43 -24.70 -13.44
CA ASN A 103 18.65 -23.51 -13.78
C ASN A 103 17.19 -23.78 -13.39
N ALA A 104 16.92 -24.06 -12.10
CA ALA A 104 15.57 -24.40 -11.70
C ALA A 104 14.57 -23.37 -12.24
N THR A 105 13.43 -23.89 -12.66
CA THR A 105 12.40 -23.15 -13.41
C THR A 105 11.92 -21.89 -12.71
N HIS A 106 12.07 -21.80 -11.39
CA HIS A 106 11.89 -20.59 -10.58
C HIS A 106 12.46 -20.79 -9.16
N ILE A 107 12.81 -19.70 -8.47
CA ILE A 107 13.20 -19.70 -7.04
C ILE A 107 11.92 -19.74 -6.19
N PRO A 108 11.83 -20.56 -5.12
CA PRO A 108 10.62 -20.62 -4.32
C PRO A 108 10.24 -19.26 -3.72
N ARG A 109 9.01 -18.81 -3.99
CA ARG A 109 8.52 -17.53 -3.49
C ARG A 109 7.60 -17.72 -2.31
N ILE A 110 7.91 -17.01 -1.22
CA ILE A 110 7.14 -17.03 0.03
C ILE A 110 6.34 -15.73 0.15
N GLY A 111 5.05 -15.87 0.39
CA GLY A 111 4.11 -14.78 0.63
C GLY A 111 3.72 -14.67 2.11
N LEU A 112 3.59 -13.44 2.61
CA LEU A 112 3.04 -13.15 3.93
C LEU A 112 1.78 -12.30 3.76
N VAL A 113 0.65 -12.68 4.37
CA VAL A 113 -0.58 -11.88 4.29
C VAL A 113 -1.15 -11.57 5.67
N PHE A 114 -1.46 -10.29 5.90
CA PHE A 114 -1.98 -9.79 7.18
C PHE A 114 -3.39 -9.25 6.99
N SER A 115 -4.33 -9.84 7.72
CA SER A 115 -5.76 -9.49 7.66
C SER A 115 -6.10 -8.13 8.26
N GLY A 116 -7.34 -7.70 8.05
CA GLY A 116 -7.91 -6.51 8.67
C GLY A 116 -8.45 -6.72 10.08
N GLY A 117 -8.83 -5.61 10.73
CA GLY A 117 -9.28 -5.60 12.12
C GLY A 117 -8.68 -4.51 13.00
N GLY A 118 -8.32 -3.36 12.41
CA GLY A 118 -7.75 -2.20 13.09
C GLY A 118 -6.55 -2.53 13.99
N TYR A 119 -6.47 -1.91 15.17
CA TYR A 119 -5.36 -2.11 16.11
C TYR A 119 -5.15 -3.56 16.54
N ARG A 120 -6.21 -4.37 16.60
CA ARG A 120 -6.09 -5.79 16.93
C ARG A 120 -5.27 -6.51 15.87
N ALA A 121 -5.62 -6.33 14.60
CA ALA A 121 -4.88 -6.91 13.49
C ALA A 121 -3.45 -6.36 13.42
N MET A 122 -3.28 -5.04 13.58
CA MET A 122 -1.96 -4.40 13.58
C MET A 122 -1.02 -4.99 14.64
N LEU A 123 -1.49 -5.14 15.88
CA LEU A 123 -0.68 -5.61 17.01
C LEU A 123 -0.43 -7.13 16.96
N ASN A 124 -1.41 -7.92 16.50
CA ASN A 124 -1.18 -9.34 16.27
C ASN A 124 -0.17 -9.55 15.14
N ALA A 125 -0.32 -8.84 14.01
CA ALA A 125 0.64 -8.84 12.90
C ALA A 125 2.06 -8.49 13.36
N ALA A 126 2.19 -7.50 14.26
CA ALA A 126 3.47 -7.14 14.86
C ALA A 126 4.09 -8.31 15.64
N GLY A 127 3.31 -9.06 16.43
CA GLY A 127 3.77 -10.26 17.12
C GLY A 127 4.12 -11.41 16.15
N GLU A 128 3.28 -11.62 15.15
CA GLU A 128 3.43 -12.65 14.12
C GLU A 128 4.72 -12.44 13.32
N ILE A 129 4.96 -11.23 12.79
CA ILE A 129 6.20 -10.92 12.06
C ILE A 129 7.42 -10.95 12.98
N SER A 130 7.29 -10.58 14.26
CA SER A 130 8.41 -10.67 15.21
C SER A 130 8.90 -12.10 15.36
N GLY A 131 8.00 -13.08 15.30
CA GLY A 131 8.33 -14.50 15.27
C GLY A 131 9.04 -14.94 13.99
N LEU A 132 8.89 -14.19 12.89
CA LEU A 132 9.53 -14.49 11.59
C LEU A 132 10.81 -13.69 11.32
N ASP A 133 11.04 -12.62 12.06
CA ASP A 133 12.09 -11.65 11.77
C ASP A 133 13.37 -11.93 12.55
N ASN A 134 14.47 -12.21 11.86
CA ASN A 134 15.77 -12.45 12.51
C ASN A 134 16.35 -11.22 13.25
N ARG A 135 15.76 -10.03 13.04
CA ARG A 135 16.07 -8.80 13.78
C ARG A 135 15.44 -8.79 15.18
N THR A 136 14.47 -9.66 15.44
CA THR A 136 13.87 -9.83 16.77
C THR A 136 14.78 -10.65 17.68
N ARG A 137 15.02 -10.15 18.89
CA ARG A 137 15.84 -10.86 19.89
C ARG A 137 15.21 -12.20 20.24
N GLY A 138 15.98 -13.28 20.08
CA GLY A 138 15.52 -14.64 20.39
C GLY A 138 14.79 -15.35 19.24
N CYS A 139 14.64 -14.72 18.07
CA CYS A 139 13.93 -15.32 16.93
C CYS A 139 14.62 -16.59 16.42
N THR A 140 15.95 -16.61 16.35
CA THR A 140 16.68 -17.80 15.89
C THR A 140 16.50 -19.01 16.83
N GLU A 141 16.32 -18.78 18.13
CA GLU A 141 16.14 -19.85 19.12
C GLU A 141 14.68 -20.28 19.33
N HIS A 142 13.72 -19.38 19.13
CA HIS A 142 12.33 -19.57 19.55
C HIS A 142 11.29 -19.28 18.47
N GLY A 143 11.71 -18.71 17.34
CA GLY A 143 10.86 -18.34 16.21
C GLY A 143 11.19 -19.14 14.95
N LEU A 144 10.85 -18.54 13.81
CA LEU A 144 10.99 -19.09 12.47
C LEU A 144 11.59 -18.01 11.56
N PRO A 145 12.91 -17.73 11.62
CA PRO A 145 13.53 -16.55 11.02
C PRO A 145 13.53 -16.59 9.47
N ILE A 146 12.35 -16.47 8.87
CA ILE A 146 12.10 -16.69 7.44
C ILE A 146 11.69 -15.40 6.72
N LEU A 147 11.44 -14.30 7.43
CA LEU A 147 11.04 -13.03 6.84
C LEU A 147 12.02 -12.55 5.75
N GLN A 148 13.32 -12.73 5.99
CA GLN A 148 14.35 -12.34 5.02
C GLN A 148 14.32 -13.19 3.74
N ALA A 149 13.67 -14.36 3.76
CA ALA A 149 13.41 -15.19 2.58
C ALA A 149 12.02 -14.94 1.95
N ALA A 150 11.19 -14.05 2.51
CA ALA A 150 9.89 -13.73 1.93
C ALA A 150 10.00 -12.83 0.68
N SER A 151 9.19 -13.15 -0.32
CA SER A 151 9.16 -12.51 -1.64
C SER A 151 8.09 -11.43 -1.70
N TYR A 152 6.89 -11.70 -1.19
CA TYR A 152 5.76 -10.78 -1.18
C TYR A 152 5.18 -10.62 0.22
N ILE A 153 4.63 -9.44 0.50
CA ILE A 153 3.89 -9.14 1.72
C ILE A 153 2.65 -8.31 1.38
N SER A 154 1.47 -8.73 1.82
CA SER A 154 0.23 -7.95 1.65
C SER A 154 -0.50 -7.68 2.95
N GLY A 155 -1.23 -6.57 2.97
CA GLY A 155 -2.06 -6.16 4.10
C GLY A 155 -3.29 -5.37 3.65
N LEU A 156 -4.38 -5.50 4.41
CA LEU A 156 -5.56 -4.65 4.31
C LEU A 156 -5.97 -4.14 5.69
N SER A 157 -6.66 -3.00 5.77
CA SER A 157 -7.17 -2.43 7.01
C SER A 157 -6.09 -2.33 8.11
N GLY A 158 -6.33 -2.84 9.32
CA GLY A 158 -5.32 -2.91 10.38
C GLY A 158 -4.00 -3.60 9.98
N GLY A 159 -4.04 -4.56 9.06
CA GLY A 159 -2.86 -5.16 8.46
C GLY A 159 -2.07 -4.20 7.56
N SER A 160 -2.76 -3.29 6.85
CA SER A 160 -2.10 -2.24 6.06
C SER A 160 -1.50 -1.14 6.94
N TRP A 161 -2.04 -0.87 8.13
CA TRP A 161 -1.43 0.04 9.12
C TRP A 161 -0.09 -0.51 9.61
N PHE A 162 -0.09 -1.80 10.00
CA PHE A 162 1.11 -2.50 10.41
C PHE A 162 2.16 -2.49 9.29
N LEU A 163 1.77 -2.93 8.10
CA LEU A 163 2.67 -3.01 6.96
C LEU A 163 3.25 -1.63 6.62
N SER A 164 2.40 -0.62 6.43
CA SER A 164 2.83 0.73 6.06
C SER A 164 3.70 1.38 7.11
N THR A 165 3.44 1.15 8.41
CA THR A 165 4.32 1.64 9.47
C THR A 165 5.75 1.12 9.29
N LEU A 166 5.91 -0.20 9.07
CA LEU A 166 7.23 -0.80 8.91
C LEU A 166 7.92 -0.29 7.64
N LEU A 167 7.23 -0.32 6.51
CA LEU A 167 7.78 0.09 5.20
C LEU A 167 8.30 1.52 5.23
N PHE A 168 7.47 2.47 5.68
CA PHE A 168 7.73 3.90 5.59
C PHE A 168 8.48 4.47 6.80
N ASN A 169 8.79 3.67 7.81
CA ASN A 169 9.87 3.94 8.77
C ASN A 169 11.17 3.23 8.34
N ASN A 170 11.46 3.21 7.03
CA ASN A 170 12.63 2.59 6.42
C ASN A 170 12.81 1.11 6.78
N TRP A 171 11.75 0.32 6.64
CA TRP A 171 11.71 -1.10 6.99
C TRP A 171 12.19 -1.38 8.42
N THR A 172 11.73 -0.58 9.40
CA THR A 172 12.06 -0.82 10.81
C THR A 172 11.58 -2.20 11.25
N SER A 173 12.23 -2.79 12.27
CA SER A 173 11.71 -4.01 12.91
C SER A 173 10.68 -3.66 13.98
N VAL A 174 9.77 -4.59 14.29
CA VAL A 174 8.87 -4.46 15.44
C VAL A 174 9.67 -4.36 16.74
N GLN A 175 10.79 -5.08 16.83
CA GLN A 175 11.67 -5.02 17.98
C GLN A 175 12.21 -3.60 18.22
N ASP A 176 12.61 -2.90 17.15
CA ASP A 176 13.11 -1.52 17.24
C ASP A 176 12.00 -0.53 17.61
N ILE A 177 10.76 -0.74 17.15
CA ILE A 177 9.61 0.07 17.57
C ILE A 177 9.39 -0.10 19.08
N VAL A 178 9.27 -1.34 19.55
CA VAL A 178 9.00 -1.64 20.96
C VAL A 178 10.11 -1.14 21.89
N ASP A 179 11.37 -1.20 21.46
CA ASP A 179 12.51 -0.69 22.23
C ASP A 179 12.49 0.84 22.39
N GLN A 180 11.73 1.54 21.55
CA GLN A 180 11.58 2.99 21.57
C GLN A 180 10.32 3.45 22.33
N ASN A 181 9.49 2.53 22.81
CA ASN A 181 8.30 2.86 23.59
C ASN A 181 8.62 3.78 24.77
N GLY A 182 7.78 4.79 24.97
CA GLY A 182 7.90 5.78 26.04
C GLY A 182 8.83 6.96 25.73
N LYS A 183 9.33 7.08 24.50
CA LYS A 183 9.89 8.33 23.97
C LYS A 183 8.78 9.26 23.47
N ASP A 184 9.06 10.55 23.42
CA ASP A 184 8.09 11.57 22.96
C ASP A 184 7.65 11.38 21.48
N ASP A 185 8.51 10.77 20.67
CA ASP A 185 8.32 10.45 19.25
C ASP A 185 8.22 8.94 18.99
N ALA A 186 7.80 8.16 19.99
CA ALA A 186 7.63 6.71 19.85
C ALA A 186 6.57 6.38 18.79
N ILE A 187 6.96 5.56 17.81
CA ILE A 187 6.02 4.92 16.89
C ILE A 187 5.08 4.03 17.71
N TRP A 188 3.78 4.05 17.41
CA TRP A 188 2.75 3.32 18.15
C TRP A 188 2.66 3.72 19.64
N ASP A 189 2.75 5.03 19.94
CA ASP A 189 2.22 5.53 21.20
C ASP A 189 0.69 5.41 21.21
N LEU A 190 0.20 4.31 21.79
CA LEU A 190 -1.22 3.97 21.90
C LEU A 190 -1.82 4.34 23.27
N GLU A 191 -1.14 5.15 24.08
CA GLU A 191 -1.66 5.55 25.41
C GLU A 191 -2.97 6.33 25.29
N HIS A 192 -3.12 7.10 24.21
CA HIS A 192 -4.29 7.92 23.94
C HIS A 192 -4.95 7.53 22.63
N SER A 193 -6.26 7.80 22.52
CA SER A 193 -6.99 7.49 21.29
C SER A 193 -6.55 8.43 20.18
N ILE A 194 -6.65 7.93 18.95
CA ILE A 194 -6.37 8.70 17.72
C ILE A 194 -7.23 9.98 17.60
N ILE A 195 -8.40 9.99 18.25
CA ILE A 195 -9.32 11.14 18.27
C ILE A 195 -8.88 12.20 19.29
N SER A 196 -8.22 11.78 20.38
CA SER A 196 -7.74 12.67 21.43
C SER A 196 -6.28 12.37 21.76
N PRO A 197 -5.34 12.65 20.83
CA PRO A 197 -3.94 12.23 20.94
C PRO A 197 -3.19 12.91 22.11
N GLY A 198 -3.73 14.01 22.66
CA GLY A 198 -3.22 14.63 23.89
C GLY A 198 -3.81 14.08 25.19
N GLY A 199 -4.78 13.17 25.13
CA GLY A 199 -5.49 12.66 26.30
C GLY A 199 -6.17 13.80 27.07
N ILE A 200 -5.70 14.08 28.29
CA ILE A 200 -6.18 15.21 29.10
C ILE A 200 -5.59 16.57 28.65
N ASP A 201 -4.50 16.58 27.88
CA ASP A 201 -3.92 17.78 27.29
C ASP A 201 -4.70 18.15 26.02
N LEU A 202 -5.73 18.96 26.21
CA LEU A 202 -6.58 19.43 25.12
C LEU A 202 -5.83 20.33 24.14
N ILE A 203 -4.76 21.01 24.57
CA ILE A 203 -3.99 21.89 23.67
C ILE A 203 -3.23 21.04 22.66
N LYS A 204 -2.63 19.93 23.11
CA LYS A 204 -1.97 18.97 22.21
C LYS A 204 -2.97 18.37 21.21
N SER A 205 -4.15 17.94 21.66
CA SER A 205 -5.19 17.42 20.75
C SER A 205 -5.65 18.47 19.72
N ILE A 206 -5.87 19.72 20.14
CA ILE A 206 -6.26 20.81 19.22
C ILE A 206 -5.15 21.10 18.21
N SER A 207 -3.87 21.09 18.64
CA SER A 207 -2.75 21.30 17.72
C SER A 207 -2.73 20.25 16.61
N VAL A 208 -2.85 18.97 16.95
CA VAL A 208 -2.86 17.89 15.95
C VAL A 208 -4.02 18.05 14.96
N TRP A 209 -5.22 18.34 15.45
CA TRP A 209 -6.37 18.53 14.56
C TRP A 209 -6.31 19.79 13.71
N ASN A 210 -5.62 20.84 14.18
CA ASN A 210 -5.33 22.01 13.34
C ASN A 210 -4.31 21.66 12.25
N ASP A 211 -3.23 20.94 12.58
CA ASP A 211 -2.24 20.49 11.59
C ASP A 211 -2.90 19.63 10.50
N ILE A 212 -3.79 18.70 10.90
CA ILE A 212 -4.61 17.93 9.96
C ILE A 212 -5.51 18.86 9.13
N GLY A 213 -6.17 19.84 9.75
CA GLY A 213 -7.01 20.81 9.04
C GLY A 213 -6.25 21.59 7.97
N ASP A 214 -5.03 22.04 8.28
CA ASP A 214 -4.15 22.74 7.34
C ASP A 214 -3.77 21.83 6.15
N ASP A 215 -3.45 20.54 6.40
CA ASP A 215 -3.20 19.56 5.33
C ASP A 215 -4.43 19.40 4.39
N LEU A 216 -5.64 19.34 4.96
CA LEU A 216 -6.88 19.20 4.17
C LEU A 216 -7.17 20.45 3.35
N ASP A 217 -6.96 21.64 3.92
CA ASP A 217 -7.12 22.90 3.21
C ASP A 217 -6.12 23.01 2.04
N ASP A 218 -4.86 22.59 2.25
CA ASP A 218 -3.84 22.49 1.19
C ASP A 218 -4.31 21.64 -0.01
N LYS A 219 -4.82 20.43 0.25
CA LYS A 219 -5.32 19.53 -0.82
C LYS A 219 -6.56 20.11 -1.51
N LYS A 220 -7.46 20.75 -0.77
CA LYS A 220 -8.65 21.42 -1.31
C LYS A 220 -8.30 22.63 -2.17
N ASP A 221 -7.33 23.45 -1.74
CA ASP A 221 -6.84 24.61 -2.48
C ASP A 221 -6.10 24.20 -3.76
N ALA A 222 -5.51 23.00 -3.80
CA ALA A 222 -4.99 22.38 -5.01
C ALA A 222 -6.07 21.84 -5.97
N GLY A 223 -7.35 21.90 -5.60
CA GLY A 223 -8.49 21.54 -6.44
C GLY A 223 -8.93 20.08 -6.34
N PHE A 224 -8.46 19.34 -5.32
CA PHE A 224 -8.87 17.96 -5.07
C PHE A 224 -9.97 17.91 -4.01
N GLN A 225 -10.87 16.93 -4.16
CA GLN A 225 -11.92 16.69 -3.18
C GLN A 225 -11.34 16.10 -1.89
N ILE A 226 -12.04 16.34 -0.79
CA ILE A 226 -11.74 15.80 0.53
C ILE A 226 -12.88 14.88 0.94
N SER A 227 -12.56 13.69 1.42
CA SER A 227 -13.50 12.72 1.95
C SER A 227 -13.12 12.28 3.37
N LEU A 228 -14.00 11.53 4.07
CA LEU A 228 -13.70 11.03 5.43
C LEU A 228 -12.37 10.25 5.53
N THR A 229 -11.88 9.74 4.40
CA THR A 229 -10.61 9.04 4.33
C THR A 229 -9.42 9.97 4.59
N ASP A 230 -9.48 11.23 4.16
CA ASP A 230 -8.37 12.18 4.32
C ASP A 230 -8.02 12.45 5.79
N PRO A 231 -8.92 12.98 6.66
CA PRO A 231 -8.61 13.20 8.06
C PRO A 231 -8.28 11.89 8.79
N TRP A 232 -8.88 10.77 8.38
CA TRP A 232 -8.58 9.45 8.94
C TRP A 232 -7.14 9.02 8.65
N GLY A 233 -6.72 9.07 7.38
CA GLY A 233 -5.37 8.74 6.96
C GLY A 233 -4.32 9.65 7.57
N ARG A 234 -4.62 10.95 7.71
CA ARG A 234 -3.74 11.91 8.39
C ARG A 234 -3.63 11.63 9.89
N ALA A 235 -4.74 11.38 10.58
CA ALA A 235 -4.72 11.05 12.01
C ALA A 235 -3.91 9.76 12.28
N LEU A 236 -4.01 8.75 11.42
CA LEU A 236 -3.18 7.54 11.48
C LEU A 236 -1.70 7.87 11.24
N SER A 237 -1.41 8.73 10.27
CA SER A 237 -0.04 9.14 9.95
C SER A 237 0.66 9.84 11.11
N HIS A 238 -0.03 10.68 11.89
CA HIS A 238 0.51 11.28 13.11
C HIS A 238 1.00 10.25 14.13
N GLN A 239 0.37 9.08 14.18
CA GLN A 239 0.73 8.01 15.11
C GLN A 239 1.80 7.07 14.57
N PHE A 240 1.90 6.93 13.25
CA PHE A 240 2.81 5.99 12.59
C PHE A 240 4.12 6.63 12.13
N PHE A 241 4.13 7.95 11.89
CA PHE A 241 5.30 8.70 11.46
C PHE A 241 5.62 9.90 12.37
N PRO A 242 5.62 9.75 13.71
CA PRO A 242 5.87 10.85 14.65
C PRO A 242 7.28 11.44 14.57
N THR A 243 8.21 10.76 13.90
CA THR A 243 9.60 11.19 13.69
C THR A 243 9.76 12.15 12.52
N LEU A 244 8.77 12.24 11.63
CA LEU A 244 8.72 13.22 10.54
C LEU A 244 8.07 14.50 11.03
N SER A 245 8.64 15.65 10.66
CA SER A 245 8.14 16.96 11.10
C SER A 245 6.74 17.29 10.57
N ASP A 246 6.34 16.71 9.44
CA ASP A 246 5.05 16.87 8.79
C ASP A 246 4.16 15.62 8.95
N TYR A 247 4.59 14.65 9.78
CA TYR A 247 3.88 13.40 9.99
C TYR A 247 3.54 12.68 8.67
N GLY A 248 4.40 12.78 7.66
CA GLY A 248 4.20 12.16 6.36
C GLY A 248 3.17 12.85 5.45
N ALA A 249 2.86 14.13 5.67
CA ALA A 249 2.00 14.92 4.78
C ALA A 249 2.54 14.92 3.34
N SER A 250 3.84 15.10 3.18
CA SER A 250 4.51 15.07 1.87
C SER A 250 4.88 13.65 1.40
N MET A 251 4.69 12.61 2.23
CA MET A 251 5.14 11.24 1.91
C MET A 251 4.16 10.56 0.97
N THR A 252 4.63 10.12 -0.19
CA THR A 252 3.82 9.38 -1.16
C THR A 252 4.16 7.90 -1.11
N PHE A 253 3.23 7.03 -1.52
CA PHE A 253 3.49 5.60 -1.52
C PHE A 253 4.55 5.24 -2.57
N THR A 254 4.57 5.97 -3.69
CA THR A 254 5.66 5.88 -4.66
C THR A 254 7.01 6.37 -4.14
N SER A 255 7.06 7.15 -3.06
CA SER A 255 8.31 7.54 -2.41
C SER A 255 9.10 6.35 -1.90
N LEU A 256 8.41 5.23 -1.60
CA LEU A 256 9.03 3.99 -1.15
C LEU A 256 10.12 3.51 -2.11
N ARG A 257 9.99 3.79 -3.41
CA ARG A 257 10.98 3.43 -4.44
C ARG A 257 12.39 3.95 -4.14
N ASP A 258 12.49 5.07 -3.44
CA ASP A 258 13.75 5.74 -3.11
C ASP A 258 14.24 5.44 -1.68
N PHE A 259 13.48 4.67 -0.90
CA PHE A 259 13.89 4.29 0.44
C PHE A 259 14.99 3.22 0.35
N PRO A 260 16.11 3.37 1.10
CA PRO A 260 17.24 2.45 1.01
C PRO A 260 16.84 0.97 1.11
N ALA A 261 15.97 0.64 2.06
CA ALA A 261 15.52 -0.75 2.25
C ALA A 261 14.74 -1.31 1.03
N PHE A 262 14.03 -0.47 0.29
CA PHE A 262 13.28 -0.91 -0.89
C PHE A 262 14.20 -0.97 -2.12
N SER A 263 15.02 0.06 -2.33
CA SER A 263 15.98 0.11 -3.45
C SER A 263 17.05 -0.99 -3.35
N ASN A 264 17.37 -1.42 -2.14
CA ASN A 264 18.28 -2.54 -1.87
C ASN A 264 17.56 -3.90 -1.82
N HIS A 265 16.24 -3.93 -2.04
CA HIS A 265 15.43 -5.16 -2.05
C HIS A 265 15.51 -5.92 -0.70
N GLU A 266 15.61 -5.21 0.43
CA GLU A 266 15.80 -5.78 1.77
C GLU A 266 14.48 -6.27 2.41
N MET A 267 13.36 -5.71 1.98
CA MET A 267 11.99 -6.12 2.36
C MET A 267 11.36 -7.04 1.31
N PRO A 268 10.27 -7.79 1.63
CA PRO A 268 9.41 -8.41 0.62
C PRO A 268 8.64 -7.34 -0.17
N PHE A 269 8.22 -7.64 -1.40
CA PHE A 269 7.46 -6.70 -2.23
C PHE A 269 6.10 -6.38 -1.59
N PRO A 270 5.84 -5.12 -1.24
CA PRO A 270 4.67 -4.75 -0.45
C PRO A 270 3.45 -4.44 -1.31
N ILE A 271 2.29 -4.91 -0.86
CA ILE A 271 1.00 -4.71 -1.50
C ILE A 271 -0.05 -4.32 -0.44
N VAL A 272 -0.74 -3.21 -0.66
CA VAL A 272 -1.92 -2.81 0.12
C VAL A 272 -3.18 -3.13 -0.68
N VAL A 273 -4.20 -3.67 -0.03
CA VAL A 273 -5.47 -4.01 -0.70
C VAL A 273 -6.60 -3.08 -0.25
N ALA A 274 -7.43 -2.68 -1.21
CA ALA A 274 -8.64 -1.92 -1.04
C ALA A 274 -9.75 -2.56 -1.88
N GLN A 275 -10.99 -2.10 -1.70
CA GLN A 275 -12.12 -2.59 -2.48
C GLN A 275 -12.85 -1.43 -3.18
N GLY A 276 -13.31 -1.68 -4.41
CA GLY A 276 -14.11 -0.74 -5.18
C GLY A 276 -15.55 -0.69 -4.67
N ARG A 277 -16.08 0.53 -4.53
CA ARG A 277 -17.50 0.78 -4.21
C ARG A 277 -18.14 1.51 -5.37
N ALA A 278 -19.18 0.92 -5.97
CA ALA A 278 -19.89 1.58 -7.06
C ALA A 278 -20.64 2.83 -6.54
N PRO A 279 -20.69 3.94 -7.31
CA PRO A 279 -21.36 5.17 -6.89
C PRO A 279 -22.81 4.94 -6.43
N GLY A 280 -23.20 5.56 -5.31
CA GLY A 280 -24.55 5.47 -4.74
C GLY A 280 -24.95 4.12 -4.15
N THR A 281 -24.03 3.16 -4.05
CA THR A 281 -24.24 1.89 -3.31
C THR A 281 -23.77 2.03 -1.88
N VAL A 282 -24.22 1.20 -0.93
CA VAL A 282 -23.72 1.23 0.49
C VAL A 282 -23.28 -0.16 0.96
N VAL A 283 -23.82 -1.22 0.35
CA VAL A 283 -23.52 -2.60 0.71
C VAL A 283 -22.57 -3.18 -0.33
N LEU A 284 -21.39 -3.60 0.12
CA LEU A 284 -20.45 -4.37 -0.69
C LEU A 284 -20.75 -5.86 -0.58
N ASN A 285 -20.34 -6.59 -1.60
CA ASN A 285 -20.52 -8.03 -1.69
C ASN A 285 -19.31 -8.65 -2.38
N LEU A 286 -19.21 -9.98 -2.39
CA LEU A 286 -18.10 -10.72 -3.01
C LEU A 286 -17.89 -10.47 -4.52
N ASN A 287 -18.79 -9.74 -5.20
CA ASN A 287 -18.58 -9.31 -6.59
C ASN A 287 -18.00 -7.90 -6.70
N SER A 288 -17.66 -7.26 -5.58
CA SER A 288 -17.02 -5.96 -5.57
C SER A 288 -15.57 -6.09 -6.01
N THR A 289 -15.15 -5.25 -6.95
CA THR A 289 -13.80 -5.27 -7.54
C THR A 289 -12.74 -5.06 -6.46
N LEU A 290 -11.81 -6.01 -6.31
CA LEU A 290 -10.66 -5.86 -5.41
C LEU A 290 -9.55 -5.07 -6.10
N PHE A 291 -9.02 -4.06 -5.42
CA PHE A 291 -7.90 -3.26 -5.90
C PHE A 291 -6.64 -3.56 -5.09
N GLU A 292 -5.51 -3.64 -5.76
CA GLU A 292 -4.20 -3.66 -5.13
C GLU A 292 -3.43 -2.38 -5.43
N ILE A 293 -2.62 -1.98 -4.46
CA ILE A 293 -1.75 -0.81 -4.51
C ILE A 293 -0.35 -1.29 -4.10
N ASN A 294 0.61 -1.15 -5.00
CA ASN A 294 2.01 -1.49 -4.73
C ASN A 294 2.91 -0.28 -5.03
N ALA A 295 4.22 -0.42 -4.86
CA ALA A 295 5.13 0.71 -5.05
C ALA A 295 5.03 1.32 -6.47
N TYR A 296 4.58 0.56 -7.46
CA TYR A 296 4.52 0.95 -8.86
C TYR A 296 3.13 1.36 -9.33
N GLU A 297 2.09 0.62 -8.95
CA GLU A 297 0.79 0.66 -9.62
C GLU A 297 -0.38 0.53 -8.65
N LEU A 298 -1.52 1.11 -9.06
CA LEU A 298 -2.86 0.84 -8.52
C LEU A 298 -3.65 0.10 -9.59
N GLY A 299 -4.37 -0.95 -9.24
CA GLY A 299 -5.19 -1.67 -10.23
C GLY A 299 -5.90 -2.90 -9.72
N SER A 300 -6.47 -3.67 -10.64
CA SER A 300 -7.19 -4.89 -10.32
C SER A 300 -6.94 -5.99 -11.36
N TRP A 301 -6.83 -7.22 -10.86
CA TRP A 301 -6.85 -8.45 -11.65
C TRP A 301 -8.28 -8.88 -12.04
N ASP A 302 -9.30 -8.29 -11.42
CA ASP A 302 -10.69 -8.66 -11.64
C ASP A 302 -11.15 -8.21 -13.02
N PRO A 303 -11.84 -9.07 -13.81
CA PRO A 303 -12.37 -8.72 -15.14
C PRO A 303 -13.22 -7.44 -15.18
N SER A 304 -13.87 -7.07 -14.08
CA SER A 304 -14.60 -5.81 -13.96
C SER A 304 -13.75 -4.58 -14.29
N LEU A 305 -12.44 -4.61 -14.05
CA LEU A 305 -11.49 -3.57 -14.47
C LEU A 305 -10.35 -4.09 -15.35
N TYR A 306 -9.70 -5.16 -14.93
CA TYR A 306 -8.60 -5.85 -15.60
C TYR A 306 -7.46 -4.91 -16.06
N ALA A 307 -7.12 -3.94 -15.23
CA ALA A 307 -6.17 -2.88 -15.57
C ALA A 307 -5.39 -2.36 -14.35
N PHE A 308 -4.20 -1.84 -14.63
CA PHE A 308 -3.32 -1.16 -13.67
C PHE A 308 -2.91 0.20 -14.19
N ALA A 309 -2.81 1.20 -13.32
CA ALA A 309 -2.37 2.55 -13.59
C ALA A 309 -1.05 2.86 -12.84
N ASP A 310 -0.15 3.65 -13.44
CA ASP A 310 1.06 4.15 -12.77
C ASP A 310 0.67 4.96 -11.53
N LEU A 311 1.01 4.43 -10.35
CA LEU A 311 0.60 4.98 -9.06
C LEU A 311 1.05 6.44 -8.90
N LYS A 312 2.17 6.82 -9.51
CA LYS A 312 2.70 8.18 -9.37
C LYS A 312 1.78 9.23 -10.00
N TYR A 313 1.00 8.85 -11.01
CA TYR A 313 0.23 9.77 -11.85
C TYR A 313 -1.28 9.59 -11.75
N ILE A 314 -1.78 8.87 -10.73
CA ILE A 314 -3.21 8.58 -10.54
C ILE A 314 -4.10 9.82 -10.35
N GLY A 315 -3.52 10.99 -10.05
CA GLY A 315 -4.25 12.26 -9.99
C GLY A 315 -4.33 13.00 -11.33
N THR A 316 -3.79 12.43 -12.41
CA THR A 316 -3.80 13.05 -13.73
C THR A 316 -5.14 12.82 -14.41
N ASN A 317 -5.73 13.88 -15.00
CA ASN A 317 -6.92 13.74 -15.83
C ASN A 317 -6.56 13.01 -17.13
N VAL A 318 -7.03 11.77 -17.29
CA VAL A 318 -6.74 10.91 -18.44
C VAL A 318 -8.00 10.52 -19.19
N THR A 319 -7.84 10.14 -20.45
CA THR A 319 -8.85 9.39 -21.22
C THR A 319 -8.18 8.17 -21.84
N ASN A 320 -8.66 6.97 -21.50
CA ASN A 320 -8.03 5.71 -21.89
C ASN A 320 -6.52 5.73 -21.59
N GLY A 321 -6.17 6.11 -20.37
CA GLY A 321 -4.81 6.19 -19.85
C GLY A 321 -3.90 7.30 -20.40
N PHE A 322 -4.30 8.04 -21.43
CA PHE A 322 -3.52 9.19 -21.92
C PHE A 322 -3.91 10.50 -21.24
N PRO A 323 -2.95 11.35 -20.82
CA PRO A 323 -3.25 12.63 -20.19
C PRO A 323 -3.99 13.56 -21.17
N ASN A 324 -5.05 14.21 -20.68
CA ASN A 324 -5.87 15.14 -21.47
C ASN A 324 -5.19 16.50 -21.68
N ASN A 325 -4.18 16.84 -20.86
CA ASN A 325 -3.41 18.07 -20.96
C ASN A 325 -1.99 17.79 -21.43
N ASP A 326 -1.60 18.37 -22.56
CA ASP A 326 -0.27 18.16 -23.15
C ASP A 326 0.86 18.55 -22.19
N GLY A 327 1.68 17.56 -21.84
CA GLY A 327 2.93 17.74 -21.08
C GLY A 327 2.77 18.00 -19.58
N LYS A 328 1.54 18.14 -19.05
CA LYS A 328 1.26 18.42 -17.64
C LYS A 328 0.50 17.29 -16.96
N CYS A 329 1.12 16.71 -15.95
CA CYS A 329 0.62 15.58 -15.17
C CYS A 329 0.54 15.98 -13.69
N ILE A 330 -0.17 15.19 -12.88
CA ILE A 330 -0.29 15.39 -11.44
C ILE A 330 0.42 14.25 -10.71
N ALA A 331 1.19 14.58 -9.68
CA ALA A 331 1.76 13.62 -8.74
C ALA A 331 1.42 14.01 -7.29
N GLY A 332 1.53 13.05 -6.36
CA GLY A 332 1.30 13.27 -4.93
C GLY A 332 -0.09 12.90 -4.42
N LEU A 333 -1.03 12.51 -5.31
CA LEU A 333 -2.33 11.99 -4.87
C LEU A 333 -2.20 10.64 -4.14
N ASP A 334 -1.12 9.91 -4.41
CA ASP A 334 -0.75 8.66 -3.75
C ASP A 334 -0.13 8.88 -2.35
N ASN A 335 -0.57 9.88 -1.58
CA ASN A 335 -0.07 10.08 -0.21
C ASN A 335 -0.16 8.77 0.59
N THR A 336 0.91 8.40 1.30
CA THR A 336 1.00 7.13 2.03
C THR A 336 -0.12 6.99 3.05
N GLY A 337 -0.40 8.08 3.79
CA GLY A 337 -1.50 8.19 4.74
C GLY A 337 -2.87 7.96 4.13
N PHE A 338 -3.10 8.54 2.96
CA PHE A 338 -4.33 8.36 2.20
C PHE A 338 -4.49 6.91 1.73
N ILE A 339 -3.43 6.24 1.28
CA ILE A 339 -3.51 4.84 0.80
C ILE A 339 -3.88 3.84 1.89
N PHE A 340 -3.20 3.84 3.04
CA PHE A 340 -3.62 2.95 4.12
C PHE A 340 -4.90 3.44 4.82
N GLY A 341 -5.21 4.74 4.71
CA GLY A 341 -6.52 5.31 5.03
C GLY A 341 -7.61 4.62 4.20
N THR A 342 -7.52 4.66 2.87
CA THR A 342 -8.41 3.99 1.92
C THR A 342 -8.60 2.53 2.27
N SER A 343 -7.51 1.80 2.50
CA SER A 343 -7.51 0.39 2.88
C SER A 343 -8.18 0.11 4.23
N SER A 344 -8.55 1.13 5.01
CA SER A 344 -9.13 1.02 6.36
C SER A 344 -10.33 1.94 6.64
N THR A 345 -10.91 2.52 5.59
CA THR A 345 -12.06 3.42 5.68
C THR A 345 -13.33 2.57 5.75
N LEU A 346 -13.83 2.34 6.98
CA LEU A 346 -15.09 1.62 7.30
C LEU A 346 -16.21 2.58 7.74
N PHE A 347 -16.21 3.82 7.23
CA PHE A 347 -17.13 4.88 7.69
C PHE A 347 -18.59 4.62 7.30
N ASN A 348 -18.83 3.77 6.31
CA ASN A 348 -20.13 3.19 5.95
C ASN A 348 -20.64 2.14 6.96
N GLU A 349 -19.79 1.55 7.80
CA GLU A 349 -20.17 0.45 8.71
C GLU A 349 -20.21 0.80 10.21
N GLY A 350 -19.62 1.91 10.67
CA GLY A 350 -19.72 2.23 12.10
C GLY A 350 -19.00 3.44 12.67
N LEU A 351 -18.09 4.10 11.94
CA LEU A 351 -17.43 5.30 12.46
C LEU A 351 -18.35 6.55 12.56
N LEU A 352 -19.56 6.49 11.99
CA LEU A 352 -20.60 7.53 12.20
C LEU A 352 -21.28 7.43 13.59
N GLU A 353 -21.01 6.40 14.39
CA GLU A 353 -21.48 6.29 15.78
C GLU A 353 -20.49 6.90 16.80
N LEU A 354 -19.58 7.77 16.36
CA LEU A 354 -18.74 8.52 17.28
C LEU A 354 -19.61 9.43 18.17
N ASN A 355 -19.60 9.15 19.47
CA ASN A 355 -20.22 10.02 20.46
C ASN A 355 -19.35 11.28 20.62
N THR A 356 -19.50 12.24 19.70
CA THR A 356 -18.77 13.50 19.66
C THR A 356 -19.03 14.38 20.90
N THR A 357 -20.08 14.10 21.67
CA THR A 357 -20.46 14.90 22.85
C THR A 357 -19.41 14.96 23.97
N SER A 358 -18.44 14.04 23.99
CA SER A 358 -17.31 14.03 24.94
C SER A 358 -16.07 14.77 24.43
N LEU A 359 -16.04 15.18 23.15
CA LEU A 359 -14.92 15.89 22.56
C LEU A 359 -14.99 17.40 22.89
N PRO A 360 -13.86 18.12 22.89
CA PRO A 360 -13.86 19.59 22.99
C PRO A 360 -14.67 20.21 21.84
N SER A 361 -15.35 21.33 22.09
CA SER A 361 -16.23 21.97 21.09
C SER A 361 -15.51 22.32 19.78
N VAL A 362 -14.22 22.65 19.82
CA VAL A 362 -13.42 22.93 18.60
C VAL A 362 -13.24 21.68 17.73
N VAL A 363 -13.02 20.51 18.36
CA VAL A 363 -12.93 19.23 17.65
C VAL A 363 -14.32 18.79 17.19
N GLN A 364 -15.36 19.07 17.98
CA GLN A 364 -16.75 18.88 17.54
C GLN A 364 -17.06 19.76 16.33
N ASP A 365 -16.70 21.04 16.32
CA ASP A 365 -16.99 21.96 15.23
C ASP A 365 -16.23 21.55 13.96
N LEU A 366 -14.97 21.12 14.07
CA LEU A 366 -14.18 20.62 12.94
C LEU A 366 -14.75 19.30 12.38
N ILE A 367 -15.10 18.35 13.27
CA ILE A 367 -15.76 17.09 12.88
C ILE A 367 -17.20 17.34 12.38
N SER A 368 -17.93 18.31 12.93
CA SER A 368 -19.31 18.62 12.55
C SER A 368 -19.37 19.37 11.23
N ASP A 369 -18.52 20.36 10.98
CA ASP A 369 -18.41 21.01 9.67
C ASP A 369 -17.98 20.01 8.59
N PHE A 370 -17.15 19.03 8.98
CA PHE A 370 -16.79 17.91 8.13
C PHE A 370 -18.00 16.98 7.87
N LEU A 371 -18.65 16.47 8.91
CA LEU A 371 -19.79 15.55 8.83
C LEU A 371 -21.06 16.18 8.20
N GLU A 372 -21.29 17.48 8.35
CA GLU A 372 -22.40 18.20 7.71
C GLU A 372 -22.21 18.33 6.19
N ASN A 373 -20.96 18.38 5.70
CA ASN A 373 -20.64 18.36 4.26
C ASN A 373 -20.60 16.93 3.68
N VAL A 374 -20.41 15.90 4.51
CA VAL A 374 -20.32 14.48 4.14
C VAL A 374 -21.66 13.84 3.75
N SER A 375 -22.81 14.46 4.07
CA SER A 375 -24.13 13.87 3.74
C SER A 375 -24.52 13.95 2.25
N LYS A 376 -23.59 14.28 1.35
CA LYS A 376 -23.80 14.39 -0.11
C LYS A 376 -22.64 13.69 -0.83
N GLU A 377 -22.99 12.92 -1.88
CA GLU A 377 -22.07 12.47 -2.94
C GLU A 377 -20.87 11.59 -2.49
N ASP A 378 -21.12 10.50 -1.76
CA ASP A 378 -20.10 9.45 -1.45
C ASP A 378 -18.81 9.96 -0.77
N ASN A 379 -18.84 11.15 -0.16
CA ASN A 379 -17.75 11.73 0.64
C ASN A 379 -17.42 10.93 1.93
N ASP A 380 -18.12 9.82 2.17
CA ASP A 380 -17.87 8.91 3.29
C ASP A 380 -16.69 7.95 3.02
N ILE A 381 -16.22 7.86 1.78
CA ILE A 381 -15.21 6.89 1.34
C ILE A 381 -14.09 7.52 0.53
N ALA A 382 -13.03 6.77 0.19
CA ALA A 382 -11.89 7.33 -0.52
C ALA A 382 -12.25 7.65 -1.97
N GLU A 383 -12.17 8.92 -2.35
CA GLU A 383 -12.35 9.37 -3.73
C GLU A 383 -10.99 9.61 -4.39
N TYR A 384 -10.78 8.92 -5.51
CA TYR A 384 -9.65 9.10 -6.42
C TYR A 384 -10.15 9.87 -7.63
N TYR A 385 -9.98 11.20 -7.56
CA TYR A 385 -10.34 12.12 -8.63
C TYR A 385 -9.09 12.81 -9.19
N PRO A 386 -8.96 12.87 -10.53
CA PRO A 386 -9.74 12.18 -11.55
C PRO A 386 -9.52 10.65 -11.55
N ASN A 387 -10.47 9.89 -12.09
CA ASN A 387 -10.38 8.44 -12.21
C ASN A 387 -9.25 8.02 -13.16
N PRO A 388 -8.22 7.29 -12.69
CA PRO A 388 -7.10 6.87 -13.54
C PRO A 388 -7.49 5.82 -14.60
N PHE A 389 -8.66 5.19 -14.45
CA PHE A 389 -9.19 4.18 -15.37
C PHE A 389 -10.28 4.71 -16.29
N TYR A 390 -10.51 6.03 -16.31
CA TYR A 390 -11.54 6.63 -17.15
C TYR A 390 -11.37 6.22 -18.60
N LYS A 391 -12.40 5.56 -19.15
CA LYS A 391 -12.46 5.04 -20.52
C LYS A 391 -11.40 3.97 -20.86
N THR A 392 -10.86 3.24 -19.89
CA THR A 392 -9.98 2.11 -20.18
C THR A 392 -10.75 1.01 -20.93
N GLU A 393 -10.10 0.37 -21.90
CA GLU A 393 -10.77 -0.57 -22.81
C GLU A 393 -10.83 -2.02 -22.32
N TRP A 394 -10.17 -2.36 -21.21
CA TRP A 394 -10.06 -3.72 -20.68
C TRP A 394 -11.13 -4.10 -19.65
N ALA A 395 -11.93 -3.14 -19.19
CA ALA A 395 -12.93 -3.35 -18.15
C ALA A 395 -14.22 -3.98 -18.69
N ASP A 396 -14.76 -4.98 -18.00
CA ASP A 396 -16.07 -5.57 -18.31
C ASP A 396 -17.26 -4.76 -17.79
N VAL A 397 -17.05 -3.80 -16.88
CA VAL A 397 -18.14 -3.00 -16.29
C VAL A 397 -17.98 -1.49 -16.47
N ASP A 398 -19.07 -0.85 -16.90
CA ASP A 398 -19.14 0.60 -17.10
C ASP A 398 -19.05 1.40 -15.78
N SER A 399 -19.45 0.79 -14.66
CA SER A 399 -19.53 1.47 -13.34
C SER A 399 -18.19 1.98 -12.82
N ILE A 400 -17.06 1.50 -13.37
CA ILE A 400 -15.72 1.99 -13.05
C ILE A 400 -15.24 2.94 -14.13
N VAL A 401 -15.36 2.59 -15.42
CA VAL A 401 -14.68 3.32 -16.50
C VAL A 401 -15.47 4.50 -17.07
N GLU A 402 -16.76 4.61 -16.76
CA GLU A 402 -17.61 5.74 -17.18
C GLU A 402 -17.69 6.85 -16.12
N ASP A 403 -17.27 6.59 -14.88
CA ASP A 403 -17.25 7.58 -13.81
C ASP A 403 -15.95 8.41 -13.84
N THR A 404 -16.06 9.70 -13.56
CA THR A 404 -14.91 10.60 -13.46
C THR A 404 -14.13 10.46 -12.15
N SER A 405 -14.67 9.73 -11.18
CA SER A 405 -14.03 9.41 -9.90
C SER A 405 -13.99 7.89 -9.69
N LEU A 406 -12.90 7.41 -9.09
CA LEU A 406 -12.81 6.05 -8.58
C LEU A 406 -13.03 6.06 -7.07
N TYR A 407 -13.93 5.22 -6.59
CA TYR A 407 -14.29 5.15 -5.18
C TYR A 407 -13.80 3.85 -4.56
N LEU A 408 -12.94 3.97 -3.54
CA LEU A 408 -12.34 2.85 -2.83
C LEU A 408 -12.67 2.89 -1.33
N VAL A 409 -12.69 1.71 -0.72
CA VAL A 409 -12.99 1.47 0.70
C VAL A 409 -12.05 0.42 1.29
N ASP A 410 -12.26 0.08 2.56
CA ASP A 410 -11.54 -0.99 3.24
C ASP A 410 -11.64 -2.31 2.45
N GLY A 411 -10.50 -2.97 2.25
CA GLY A 411 -10.41 -4.20 1.47
C GLY A 411 -11.07 -5.42 2.10
N GLY A 412 -11.52 -5.34 3.35
CA GLY A 412 -12.15 -6.46 4.08
C GLY A 412 -13.68 -6.43 4.14
N GLU A 413 -14.34 -5.44 3.51
CA GLU A 413 -15.79 -5.20 3.64
C GLU A 413 -16.69 -6.28 3.00
N ASP A 414 -16.18 -7.05 2.04
CA ASP A 414 -16.89 -8.16 1.40
C ASP A 414 -16.70 -9.51 2.11
N LEU A 415 -16.10 -9.51 3.31
CA LEU A 415 -15.64 -10.66 4.09
C LEU A 415 -14.32 -11.28 3.60
N GLU A 416 -13.69 -10.81 2.54
CA GLU A 416 -12.33 -11.18 2.09
C GLU A 416 -11.25 -10.50 2.95
N ASN A 417 -11.37 -10.63 4.27
CA ASN A 417 -10.53 -9.95 5.25
C ASN A 417 -9.07 -10.44 5.26
N ILE A 418 -8.68 -11.40 4.41
CA ILE A 418 -7.30 -11.88 4.25
C ILE A 418 -6.86 -11.56 2.81
N PRO A 419 -5.90 -10.64 2.56
CA PRO A 419 -5.56 -10.15 1.22
C PRO A 419 -4.76 -11.17 0.38
N LEU A 420 -5.40 -12.28 0.00
CA LEU A 420 -4.79 -13.39 -0.74
C LEU A 420 -4.78 -13.16 -2.26
N VAL A 421 -5.81 -12.51 -2.81
CA VAL A 421 -5.95 -12.29 -4.27
C VAL A 421 -4.66 -11.77 -4.92
N PRO A 422 -3.94 -10.79 -4.36
CA PRO A 422 -2.68 -10.35 -4.95
C PRO A 422 -1.65 -11.48 -5.06
N LEU A 423 -1.53 -12.36 -4.08
CA LEU A 423 -0.44 -13.33 -4.01
C LEU A 423 -0.75 -14.66 -4.71
N ILE A 424 -2.00 -14.94 -5.05
CA ILE A 424 -2.38 -16.18 -5.75
C ILE A 424 -2.37 -16.04 -7.28
N GLN A 425 -2.05 -14.86 -7.80
CA GLN A 425 -1.91 -14.62 -9.24
C GLN A 425 -0.79 -15.49 -9.80
N SER A 426 -1.07 -16.18 -10.91
CA SER A 426 -0.11 -17.10 -11.53
C SER A 426 1.18 -16.38 -11.95
N GLU A 427 1.03 -15.12 -12.34
CA GLU A 427 2.03 -14.17 -12.78
C GLU A 427 3.07 -13.85 -11.71
N ARG A 428 2.73 -14.03 -10.43
CA ARG A 428 3.64 -13.82 -9.29
C ARG A 428 4.37 -15.07 -8.85
N GLU A 429 3.94 -16.25 -9.31
CA GLU A 429 4.59 -17.54 -9.06
C GLU A 429 4.85 -17.79 -7.56
N VAL A 430 3.90 -17.44 -6.68
CA VAL A 430 4.03 -17.66 -5.23
C VAL A 430 3.74 -19.13 -4.89
N ASP A 431 4.68 -19.79 -4.22
CA ASP A 431 4.58 -21.23 -3.91
C ASP A 431 3.99 -21.51 -2.53
N PHE A 432 4.21 -20.60 -1.58
CA PHE A 432 3.81 -20.78 -0.19
C PHE A 432 3.36 -19.46 0.42
N ILE A 433 2.18 -19.45 1.04
CA ILE A 433 1.62 -18.27 1.69
C ILE A 433 1.40 -18.56 3.18
N MET A 434 1.95 -17.70 4.04
CA MET A 434 1.62 -17.64 5.46
C MET A 434 0.52 -16.59 5.66
N ALA A 435 -0.69 -17.07 5.92
CA ALA A 435 -1.86 -16.21 6.10
C ALA A 435 -2.25 -16.06 7.56
N TYR A 436 -2.34 -14.80 8.00
CA TYR A 436 -2.65 -14.43 9.37
C TYR A 436 -4.05 -13.84 9.47
N ASP A 437 -4.97 -14.64 10.00
CA ASP A 437 -6.37 -14.26 10.22
C ASP A 437 -6.56 -13.76 11.67
N ASN A 438 -6.73 -12.45 11.80
CA ASN A 438 -6.88 -11.71 13.05
C ASN A 438 -8.33 -11.23 13.24
N SER A 439 -9.28 -11.87 12.56
CA SER A 439 -10.71 -11.58 12.63
C SER A 439 -11.29 -11.95 14.00
N MET A 440 -12.34 -11.23 14.41
CA MET A 440 -13.02 -11.41 15.70
C MET A 440 -14.41 -12.04 15.49
N ASP A 441 -14.47 -13.17 14.78
CA ASP A 441 -15.73 -13.72 14.25
C ASP A 441 -16.58 -14.45 15.29
N THR A 442 -15.97 -14.81 16.42
CA THR A 442 -16.63 -15.53 17.51
C THR A 442 -16.78 -14.64 18.74
N LEU A 443 -17.70 -15.00 19.65
CA LEU A 443 -17.88 -14.28 20.93
C LEU A 443 -16.62 -14.28 21.81
N GLN A 444 -15.71 -15.23 21.59
CA GLN A 444 -14.43 -15.35 22.28
C GLN A 444 -13.31 -14.58 21.57
N GLY A 445 -13.60 -13.99 20.41
CA GLY A 445 -12.66 -13.19 19.62
C GLY A 445 -11.69 -13.98 18.74
N TRP A 446 -12.02 -15.23 18.42
CA TRP A 446 -11.26 -16.05 17.46
C TRP A 446 -11.81 -15.93 16.04
N PRO A 447 -10.94 -16.06 15.01
CA PRO A 447 -11.39 -16.27 13.64
C PRO A 447 -12.12 -17.61 13.52
N ASN A 448 -13.13 -17.69 12.65
CA ASN A 448 -13.91 -18.91 12.44
C ASN A 448 -13.72 -19.52 11.03
N GLY A 449 -12.87 -18.92 10.20
CA GLY A 449 -12.59 -19.36 8.83
C GLY A 449 -13.54 -18.82 7.77
N VAL A 450 -14.44 -17.88 8.10
CA VAL A 450 -15.30 -17.23 7.10
C VAL A 450 -14.46 -16.50 6.05
N SER A 451 -13.41 -15.78 6.43
CA SER A 451 -12.63 -15.00 5.48
C SER A 451 -11.91 -15.85 4.43
N ILE A 452 -11.27 -16.95 4.85
CA ILE A 452 -10.65 -17.87 3.89
C ILE A 452 -11.69 -18.58 3.01
N GLN A 453 -12.89 -18.86 3.54
CA GLN A 453 -13.98 -19.46 2.75
C GLN A 453 -14.53 -18.47 1.70
N SER A 454 -14.71 -17.20 2.09
CA SER A 454 -15.11 -16.12 1.20
C SER A 454 -14.12 -15.97 0.05
N GLN A 455 -12.82 -15.92 0.36
CA GLN A 455 -11.77 -15.84 -0.64
C GLN A 455 -11.79 -17.01 -1.62
N LEU A 456 -11.92 -18.24 -1.13
CA LEU A 456 -11.98 -19.41 -2.02
C LEU A 456 -13.22 -19.37 -2.93
N SER A 457 -14.27 -18.66 -2.53
CA SER A 457 -15.50 -18.52 -3.32
C SER A 457 -15.35 -17.44 -4.39
N SER A 458 -14.63 -16.35 -4.13
CA SER A 458 -14.34 -15.30 -5.12
C SER A 458 -13.32 -15.74 -6.16
N VAL A 459 -12.29 -16.50 -5.77
CA VAL A 459 -11.25 -17.01 -6.68
C VAL A 459 -11.79 -17.99 -7.73
N VAL A 460 -12.86 -18.72 -7.42
CA VAL A 460 -13.54 -19.59 -8.42
C VAL A 460 -14.28 -18.77 -9.49
N ILE A 461 -14.59 -17.50 -9.20
CA ILE A 461 -15.28 -16.59 -10.12
C ILE A 461 -14.27 -15.88 -11.04
N LEU A 462 -13.04 -15.65 -10.57
CA LEU A 462 -11.94 -15.17 -11.41
C LEU A 462 -11.46 -16.29 -12.35
N PRO A 463 -11.47 -16.12 -13.69
CA PRO A 463 -10.96 -17.13 -14.59
C PRO A 463 -9.45 -17.30 -14.38
N ILE A 464 -9.03 -18.51 -13.98
CA ILE A 464 -7.62 -18.95 -13.89
C ILE A 464 -7.02 -19.08 -15.29
#